data_AF-A0A024UHX5-F1
#
_entry.id   AF-A0A024UHX5-F1
#
_cell.length_a   1.000
_cell.length_b   1.000
_cell.length_c   1.000
_cell.angle_alpha   90.00
_cell.angle_beta   90.00
_cell.angle_gamma   90.00
#
_symmetry.space_group_name_H-M   'P 1'
#
loop_
_entity.id
_entity.type
_entity.pdbx_description
1 polymer ?
#
loop_
_entity_poly.entity_id
_entity_poly.type
_entity_poly.pdbx_seq_one_letter_code
_entity_poly.pdbx_strand_id
1 'polypeptide(L)'
;MWQICAFRFINNMFQSIGSTAGTPMSGTWADVEPLNDSLSSIIGNAIFSAILVAVGKWGLHWNWRWTIALGSVGVILVDGFVIFCTIWDVIRNQWFFTGVALADNIPAGVRFIVATYCAVEIADIGNEGATYGLVTT
;
A
#
# COMPACT_ATOMS: atom_id res chain seq x y z
N MET A 1 -5.06 -6.50 -22.23
CA MET A 1 -5.80 -7.25 -21.19
C MET A 1 -4.91 -8.28 -20.49
N TRP A 2 -4.49 -9.39 -21.12
CA TRP A 2 -3.79 -10.49 -20.44
C TRP A 2 -2.52 -10.10 -19.65
N GLN A 3 -1.71 -9.15 -20.16
CA GLN A 3 -0.50 -8.68 -19.49
C GLN A 3 -0.79 -8.02 -18.14
N ILE A 4 -1.93 -7.31 -18.03
CA ILE A 4 -2.32 -6.58 -16.83
C ILE A 4 -2.92 -7.54 -15.81
N CYS A 5 -3.68 -8.53 -16.27
CA CYS A 5 -4.16 -9.63 -15.43
C CYS A 5 -2.98 -10.44 -14.85
N ALA A 6 -2.00 -10.81 -15.69
CA ALA A 6 -0.81 -11.52 -15.23
C ALA A 6 0.02 -10.68 -14.25
N PHE A 7 0.23 -9.39 -14.53
CA PHE A 7 0.90 -8.48 -13.61
C PHE A 7 0.19 -8.43 -12.26
N ARG A 8 -1.13 -8.30 -12.23
CA ARG A 8 -1.92 -8.24 -10.99
C ARG A 8 -1.87 -9.52 -10.19
N PHE A 9 -2.05 -10.66 -10.85
CA PHE A 9 -1.95 -11.96 -10.19
C PHE A 9 -0.59 -12.11 -9.49
N ILE A 10 0.50 -11.85 -10.22
CA ILE A 10 1.86 -11.96 -9.69
C ILE A 10 2.11 -10.92 -8.58
N ASN A 11 1.67 -9.68 -8.78
CA ASN A 11 1.89 -8.60 -7.82
C ASN A 11 1.15 -8.86 -6.50
N ASN A 12 -0.12 -9.27 -6.56
CA ASN A 12 -0.90 -9.64 -5.37
C ASN A 12 -0.32 -10.87 -4.66
N MET A 13 0.12 -11.89 -5.42
CA MET A 13 0.75 -13.08 -4.85
C MET A 13 1.98 -12.74 -4.02
N PHE A 14 2.87 -11.89 -4.54
CA PHE A 14 4.05 -11.46 -3.79
C PHE A 14 3.73 -10.49 -2.65
N GLN A 15 2.72 -9.63 -2.82
CA GLN A 15 2.30 -8.71 -1.76
C GLN A 15 1.67 -9.44 -0.56
N SER A 16 1.05 -10.60 -0.77
CA SER A 16 0.47 -11.41 0.31
C SER A 16 1.53 -12.06 1.21
N ILE A 17 2.81 -12.00 0.87
CA ILE A 17 3.89 -12.56 1.67
C ILE A 17 4.28 -11.54 2.75
N GLY A 18 4.07 -11.89 4.01
CA GLY A 18 4.40 -11.05 5.17
C GLY A 18 5.23 -11.79 6.21
N SER A 19 5.82 -11.04 7.14
CA SER A 19 6.63 -11.58 8.24
C SER A 19 5.80 -11.81 9.50
N THR A 20 5.93 -12.98 10.11
CA THR A 20 5.33 -13.30 11.42
C THR A 20 5.99 -12.51 12.57
N ALA A 21 7.17 -11.93 12.35
CA ALA A 21 7.88 -11.15 13.37
C ALA A 21 7.28 -9.75 13.62
N GLY A 22 6.38 -9.26 12.77
CA GLY A 22 5.79 -7.93 12.93
C GLY A 22 5.05 -7.73 14.25
N THR A 23 4.23 -8.72 14.65
CA THR A 23 3.44 -8.68 15.89
C THR A 23 4.27 -8.69 17.17
N PRO A 24 5.28 -9.57 17.35
CA PRO A 24 6.13 -9.49 18.52
C PRO A 24 6.99 -8.21 18.52
N MET A 25 7.41 -7.70 17.36
CA MET A 25 8.16 -6.43 17.32
C MET A 25 7.32 -5.24 17.79
N SER A 26 6.07 -5.13 17.35
CA SER A 26 5.18 -4.04 17.78
C SER A 26 4.87 -4.11 19.27
N GLY A 27 4.61 -5.31 19.80
CA GLY A 27 4.20 -5.51 21.19
C GLY A 27 5.34 -5.56 22.21
N THR A 28 6.50 -6.11 21.85
CA THR A 28 7.60 -6.33 22.82
C THR A 28 8.77 -5.36 22.69
N TRP A 29 8.97 -4.73 21.52
CA TRP A 29 10.08 -3.80 21.32
C TRP A 29 9.61 -2.36 21.17
N ALA A 30 8.51 -2.13 20.46
CA ALA A 30 7.93 -0.80 20.31
C ALA A 30 6.88 -0.48 21.38
N ASP A 31 6.49 -1.45 22.21
CA ASP A 31 5.49 -1.34 23.29
C ASP A 31 4.20 -0.61 22.84
N VAL A 32 3.71 -0.86 21.63
CA VAL A 32 2.57 -0.12 21.06
C VAL A 32 1.29 -0.42 21.85
N GLU A 33 0.70 0.60 22.46
CA GLU A 33 -0.59 0.44 23.14
C GLU A 33 -1.75 0.28 22.13
N PRO A 34 -2.81 -0.47 22.50
CA PRO A 34 -3.99 -0.65 21.65
C PRO A 34 -4.67 0.66 21.22
N LEU A 35 -4.61 1.70 22.07
CA LEU A 35 -5.15 3.02 21.76
C LEU A 35 -4.38 3.68 20.61
N ASN A 36 -3.04 3.63 20.66
CA ASN A 36 -2.18 4.21 19.64
C ASN A 36 -2.30 3.44 18.31
N ASP A 37 -2.41 2.13 18.38
CA ASP A 37 -2.66 1.27 17.22
C ASP A 37 -3.99 1.64 16.54
N SER A 38 -5.06 1.79 17.34
CA SER A 38 -6.38 2.20 16.85
C SER A 38 -6.37 3.60 16.21
N LEU A 39 -5.72 4.57 16.86
CA LEU A 39 -5.58 5.93 16.32
C LEU A 39 -4.80 5.92 15.00
N SER A 40 -3.72 5.16 14.95
CA SER A 40 -2.90 5.04 13.74
C SER A 40 -3.67 4.37 12.60
N SER A 41 -4.51 3.38 12.88
CA SER A 41 -5.41 2.80 11.86
C SER A 41 -6.36 3.85 11.28
N ILE A 42 -6.96 4.70 12.12
CA ILE A 42 -7.83 5.80 11.65
C ILE A 42 -7.06 6.79 10.78
N ILE A 43 -5.86 7.19 11.21
CA ILE A 43 -4.99 8.09 10.44
C ILE A 43 -4.58 7.44 9.11
N GLY A 44 -4.26 6.15 9.12
CA GLY A 44 -3.91 5.37 7.94
C GLY A 44 -5.03 5.37 6.89
N ASN A 45 -6.27 5.15 7.34
CA ASN A 45 -7.45 5.25 6.47
C ASN A 45 -7.66 6.68 5.91
N ALA A 46 -7.40 7.71 6.71
CA ALA A 46 -7.46 9.09 6.25
C ALA A 46 -6.38 9.38 5.18
N ILE A 47 -5.16 8.89 5.38
CA ILE A 47 -4.06 8.97 4.40
C ILE A 47 -4.44 8.25 3.10
N PHE A 48 -4.95 7.02 3.21
CA PHE A 48 -5.42 6.24 2.07
C PHE A 48 -6.46 7.03 1.24
N SER A 49 -7.48 7.57 1.91
CA SER A 49 -8.51 8.41 1.27
C SER A 49 -7.91 9.66 0.60
N ALA A 50 -7.01 10.37 1.28
CA ALA A 50 -6.35 11.55 0.72
C ALA A 50 -5.56 11.22 -0.56
N ILE A 51 -4.98 10.03 -0.63
CA ILE A 51 -4.19 9.58 -1.78
C ILE A 51 -5.08 9.23 -2.96
N LEU A 52 -6.24 8.61 -2.72
CA LEU A 52 -7.24 8.42 -3.77
C LEU A 52 -7.63 9.76 -4.39
N VAL A 53 -7.86 10.79 -3.57
CA VAL A 53 -8.18 12.14 -4.06
C VAL A 53 -7.01 12.75 -4.83
N ALA A 54 -5.79 12.65 -4.30
CA ALA A 54 -4.60 13.22 -4.93
C ALA A 54 -4.31 12.57 -6.30
N VAL A 55 -4.28 11.24 -6.36
CA VAL A 55 -4.04 10.50 -7.61
C VAL A 55 -5.19 10.67 -8.58
N GLY A 56 -6.43 10.75 -8.10
CA GLY A 56 -7.59 11.02 -8.98
C GLY A 56 -7.56 12.41 -9.62
N LYS A 57 -7.00 13.42 -8.94
CA LYS A 57 -6.90 14.79 -9.48
C LYS A 57 -5.67 15.01 -10.35
N TRP A 58 -4.52 14.43 -9.99
CA TRP A 58 -3.23 14.73 -10.63
C TRP A 58 -2.56 13.54 -11.32
N GLY A 59 -2.97 12.32 -11.00
CA GLY A 59 -2.34 11.09 -11.47
C GLY A 59 -2.81 10.60 -12.84
N LEU A 60 -3.80 11.25 -13.46
CA LEU A 60 -4.40 10.79 -14.73
C LEU A 60 -3.39 10.70 -15.89
N HIS A 61 -2.35 11.55 -15.88
CA HIS A 61 -1.33 11.57 -16.92
C HIS A 61 -0.03 10.87 -16.51
N TRP A 62 0.00 10.23 -15.34
CA TRP A 62 1.20 9.56 -14.87
C TRP A 62 1.35 8.19 -15.52
N ASN A 63 2.60 7.79 -15.77
CA ASN A 63 2.88 6.43 -16.17
C ASN A 63 2.69 5.50 -14.97
N TRP A 64 1.55 4.81 -14.94
CA TRP A 64 1.14 3.94 -13.86
C TRP A 64 2.21 2.89 -13.47
N ARG A 65 3.00 2.41 -14.43
CA ARG A 65 4.07 1.43 -14.19
C ARG A 65 5.14 1.99 -13.25
N TRP A 66 5.55 3.23 -13.50
CA TRP A 66 6.52 3.93 -12.67
C TRP A 66 5.92 4.35 -11.34
N THR A 67 4.65 4.78 -11.31
CA THR A 67 3.97 5.14 -10.07
C THR A 67 3.90 3.96 -9.09
N ILE A 68 3.51 2.77 -9.57
CA ILE A 68 3.50 1.56 -8.75
C ILE A 68 4.92 1.17 -8.34
N ALA A 69 5.89 1.18 -9.26
CA ALA A 69 7.27 0.77 -8.97
C ALA A 69 7.91 1.68 -7.91
N LEU A 70 7.87 3.00 -8.11
CA LEU A 70 8.45 3.97 -7.18
C LEU A 70 7.73 3.98 -5.84
N GLY A 71 6.39 3.87 -5.83
CA GLY A 71 5.63 3.77 -4.58
C GLY A 71 5.98 2.51 -3.79
N SER A 72 6.15 1.38 -4.47
CA SER A 72 6.55 0.11 -3.85
C SER A 72 7.95 0.19 -3.25
N VAL A 73 8.93 0.65 -4.05
CA VAL A 73 10.32 0.75 -3.60
C VAL A 73 10.45 1.77 -2.47
N GLY A 74 9.79 2.93 -2.58
CA GLY A 74 9.82 3.97 -1.55
C GLY A 74 9.34 3.45 -0.19
N VAL A 75 8.23 2.71 -0.16
CA VAL A 75 7.74 2.14 1.10
C VAL A 75 8.64 1.04 1.63
N ILE A 76 9.18 0.15 0.78
CA ILE A 76 10.13 -0.88 1.24
C ILE A 76 11.37 -0.23 1.88
N LEU A 77 11.85 0.88 1.33
CA LEU A 77 12.99 1.60 1.90
C LEU A 77 12.66 2.23 3.27
N VAL A 78 11.48 2.84 3.40
CA VAL A 78 11.02 3.44 4.67
C VAL A 78 10.77 2.36 5.72
N ASP A 79 10.06 1.29 5.34
CA ASP A 79 9.77 0.13 6.20
C ASP A 79 11.05 -0.53 6.68
N GLY A 80 11.95 -0.87 5.73
CA GLY A 80 13.24 -1.46 6.06
C GLY A 80 14.06 -0.57 6.99
N PHE A 81 14.13 0.74 6.73
CA PHE A 81 14.85 1.68 7.58
C PHE A 81 14.34 1.66 9.02
N VAL A 82 13.03 1.76 9.23
CA VAL A 82 12.45 1.79 10.57
C VAL A 82 12.60 0.44 11.26
N ILE A 83 12.30 -0.67 10.59
CA ILE A 83 12.45 -2.02 11.14
C ILE A 83 13.89 -2.26 11.60
N PHE A 84 14.90 -1.92 10.78
CA PHE A 84 16.30 -2.07 11.17
C PHE A 84 16.64 -1.16 12.36
N CYS A 85 16.20 0.10 12.40
CA CYS A 85 16.40 0.98 13.55
C CYS A 85 15.78 0.41 14.85
N THR A 86 14.63 -0.26 14.77
CA THR A 86 13.97 -0.89 15.92
C THR A 86 14.69 -2.17 16.37
N ILE A 87 15.16 -3.01 15.43
CA ILE A 87 15.97 -4.20 15.72
C ILE A 87 17.24 -3.84 16.48
N TRP A 88 18.00 -2.86 15.97
CA TRP A 88 19.29 -2.45 16.52
C TRP A 88 19.21 -1.47 17.71
N ASP A 89 18.01 -1.28 18.28
CA ASP A 89 17.78 -0.43 19.45
C ASP A 89 18.22 1.04 19.27
N VAL A 90 18.17 1.56 18.04
CA VAL A 90 18.50 2.98 17.77
C VAL A 90 17.31 3.86 18.15
N ILE A 91 16.10 3.48 17.71
CA ILE A 91 14.85 4.20 17.98
C ILE A 91 13.74 3.17 18.22
N ARG A 92 13.25 3.08 19.47
CA ARG A 92 12.09 2.29 19.89
C ARG A 92 11.02 3.20 20.45
N ASN A 93 10.24 3.79 19.54
CA ASN A 93 9.13 4.66 19.88
C ASN A 93 7.88 4.19 19.13
N GLN A 94 6.76 4.11 19.85
CA GLN A 94 5.48 3.68 19.30
C GLN A 94 5.09 4.45 18.04
N TRP A 95 5.17 5.78 18.05
CA TRP A 95 4.79 6.62 16.92
C TRP A 95 5.75 6.48 15.74
N PHE A 96 7.03 6.24 16.02
CA PHE A 96 8.03 5.99 14.98
C PHE A 96 7.77 4.65 14.28
N PHE A 97 7.47 3.60 15.05
CA PHE A 97 7.15 2.28 14.53
C PHE A 97 5.81 2.29 13.77
N THR A 98 4.74 2.83 14.37
CA THR A 98 3.43 2.85 13.72
C THR A 98 3.37 3.82 12.54
N GLY A 99 4.26 4.81 12.46
CA GLY A 99 4.44 5.67 11.29
C GLY A 99 4.74 4.89 10.00
N VAL A 100 5.35 3.73 10.10
CA VAL A 100 5.58 2.83 8.95
C VAL A 100 4.28 2.25 8.43
N ALA A 101 3.41 1.76 9.32
CA ALA A 101 2.10 1.25 8.95
C ALA A 101 1.26 2.33 8.26
N LEU A 102 1.42 3.60 8.68
CA LEU A 102 0.83 4.74 7.98
C LEU A 102 1.40 4.93 6.57
N ALA A 103 2.72 4.82 6.40
CA ALA A 103 3.37 4.96 5.10
C ALA A 103 2.95 3.87 4.09
N ASP A 104 2.64 2.65 4.55
CA ASP A 104 2.21 1.55 3.66
C ASP A 104 0.81 1.78 3.04
N ASN A 105 -0.02 2.61 3.68
CA ASN A 105 -1.31 3.05 3.11
C ASN A 105 -1.13 3.84 1.80
N ILE A 106 0.05 4.44 1.59
CA ILE A 106 0.34 5.25 0.42
C ILE A 106 0.39 4.42 -0.87
N PRO A 107 1.30 3.43 -1.01
CA PRO A 107 1.35 2.58 -2.19
C PRO A 107 0.13 1.69 -2.29
N ALA A 108 -0.53 1.32 -1.18
CA ALA A 108 -1.81 0.63 -1.22
C ALA A 108 -2.89 1.45 -1.96
N GLY A 109 -3.05 2.73 -1.60
CA GLY A 109 -3.98 3.65 -2.27
C GLY A 109 -3.66 3.86 -3.75
N VAL A 110 -2.37 4.05 -4.07
CA VAL A 110 -1.91 4.17 -5.46
C VAL A 110 -2.23 2.90 -6.27
N ARG A 111 -1.95 1.71 -5.75
CA ARG A 111 -2.24 0.45 -6.45
C ARG A 111 -3.74 0.22 -6.63
N PHE A 112 -4.54 0.57 -5.63
CA PHE A 112 -5.99 0.45 -5.69
C PHE A 112 -6.57 1.35 -6.79
N ILE A 113 -6.25 2.63 -6.81
CA ILE A 113 -6.85 3.55 -7.79
C ILE A 113 -6.36 3.31 -9.21
N VAL A 114 -5.08 2.95 -9.37
CA VAL A 114 -4.53 2.56 -10.67
C VAL A 114 -5.21 1.30 -11.21
N ALA A 115 -5.62 0.35 -10.34
CA ALA A 115 -6.45 -0.80 -10.71
C ALA A 115 -7.68 -0.38 -11.49
N THR A 116 -8.42 0.54 -10.86
CA THR A 116 -9.73 0.99 -11.29
C THR A 116 -9.61 1.74 -12.62
N TYR A 117 -8.62 2.62 -12.75
CA TYR A 117 -8.39 3.33 -14.00
C TYR A 117 -7.97 2.41 -15.14
N CYS A 118 -7.01 1.50 -14.91
CA CYS A 118 -6.63 0.54 -15.94
C CYS A 118 -7.82 -0.35 -16.36
N ALA A 119 -8.69 -0.75 -15.44
CA ALA A 119 -9.87 -1.55 -15.77
C ALA A 119 -10.84 -0.82 -16.73
N VAL A 120 -11.04 0.49 -16.54
CA VAL A 120 -11.90 1.31 -17.40
C VAL A 120 -11.23 1.62 -18.74
N GLU A 121 -9.93 1.86 -18.76
CA GLU A 121 -9.20 2.17 -20.00
C GLU A 121 -9.13 1.00 -21.00
N ILE A 122 -9.20 -0.24 -20.50
CA ILE A 122 -9.13 -1.46 -21.33
C ILE A 122 -10.52 -2.00 -21.66
N ALA A 123 -11.56 -1.49 -20.98
CA ALA A 123 -12.91 -1.94 -21.19
C ALA A 123 -13.45 -1.48 -22.55
N ASP A 124 -13.99 -2.42 -23.32
CA ASP A 124 -14.84 -2.09 -24.46
C ASP A 124 -16.24 -1.72 -23.98
N ILE A 125 -16.90 -0.83 -24.74
CA ILE A 125 -18.27 -0.36 -24.47
C ILE A 125 -19.20 -1.58 -24.35
N GLY A 126 -19.90 -1.68 -23.23
CA GLY A 126 -20.84 -2.77 -22.95
C GLY A 126 -20.23 -3.99 -22.21
N ASN A 127 -18.91 -4.04 -21.99
CA ASN A 127 -18.25 -5.10 -21.23
C ASN A 127 -17.50 -4.59 -19.97
N GLU A 128 -17.71 -3.34 -19.59
CA GLU A 128 -16.99 -2.64 -18.51
C GLU A 128 -17.06 -3.35 -17.16
N GLY A 129 -18.21 -3.95 -16.83
CA GLY A 129 -18.39 -4.67 -15.57
C GLY A 129 -17.59 -5.98 -15.51
N ALA A 130 -17.52 -6.71 -16.63
CA ALA A 130 -16.77 -7.98 -16.67
C ALA A 130 -15.26 -7.73 -16.67
N THR A 131 -14.79 -6.69 -17.37
CA THR A 131 -13.37 -6.29 -17.34
C THR A 131 -12.97 -5.76 -15.97
N TYR A 132 -13.83 -4.98 -15.31
CA TYR A 132 -13.59 -4.54 -13.94
C TYR A 132 -13.52 -5.72 -12.98
N GLY A 133 -14.48 -6.64 -13.03
CA GLY A 133 -14.47 -7.86 -12.21
C GLY A 133 -13.17 -8.65 -12.40
N LEU A 134 -12.79 -8.92 -13.65
CA LEU A 134 -11.60 -9.72 -13.97
C LEU A 134 -10.26 -9.04 -13.62
N VAL A 135 -10.20 -7.71 -13.60
CA VAL A 135 -8.98 -6.96 -13.24
C VAL A 135 -8.87 -6.69 -11.74
N THR A 136 -9.98 -6.65 -11.01
CA THR A 136 -9.98 -6.32 -9.57
C THR A 136 -9.87 -7.52 -8.65
N THR A 137 -10.29 -8.70 -9.10
CA THR A 137 -10.16 -9.99 -8.37
C THR A 137 -8.82 -10.65 -8.65
#